data_AF-A0AAI9V9D7-F1
#
_entry.id   AF-A0AAI9V9D7-F1
#
_cell.length_a   1.000
_cell.length_b   1.000
_cell.length_c   1.000
_cell.angle_alpha   90.00
_cell.angle_beta   90.00
_cell.angle_gamma   90.00
#
_symmetry.space_group_name_H-M   'P 1'
#
loop_
_entity.id
_entity.type
_entity.pdbx_description
1 polymer ?
#
loop_
_entity_poly.entity_id
_entity_poly.type
_entity_poly.pdbx_seq_one_letter_code
_entity_poly.pdbx_strand_id
1 'polypeptide(L)'
;MHRITWSSLPEGYRDAVRLTRKLGIRYIWIDSLCIIQDDKDDWRAEAAHMASVFQGAHVTISGTKSSNPHQSYFAHSDSKYKAKRVEHRDDKGKTWHANVRHTVPHFLSSDASGEPNYSPGNFPLLNRGWVFQERLLSPRILHLGDVEMAWECNEVCAYECIGETTIYDTEPRWAHTKGAHVRNLSSATEAKELYPDWHSTVQNYKRTRLTYQDNILPAIAGVEDSLLNNLA
;
A
#
# COMPACT_ATOMS: atom_id res chain seq x y z
N MET A 1 21.13 9.72 26.06
CA MET A 1 20.66 9.55 24.66
C MET A 1 21.23 8.23 24.14
N HIS A 2 20.46 7.15 24.20
CA HIS A 2 20.88 5.86 23.65
C HIS A 2 20.94 5.97 22.13
N ARG A 3 22.11 5.67 21.54
CA ARG A 3 22.27 5.67 20.08
C ARG A 3 21.88 4.30 19.53
N ILE A 4 20.94 4.27 18.60
CA ILE A 4 20.63 3.05 17.84
C ILE A 4 21.72 2.91 16.77
N THR A 5 22.45 1.80 16.80
CA THR A 5 23.50 1.54 15.81
C THR A 5 22.89 1.12 14.47
N TRP A 6 23.56 1.46 13.36
CA TRP A 6 23.08 1.06 12.04
C TRP A 6 22.98 -0.47 11.89
N SER A 7 23.95 -1.21 12.44
CA SER A 7 23.99 -2.67 12.38
C SER A 7 22.88 -3.33 13.21
N SER A 8 22.39 -2.69 14.29
CA SER A 8 21.31 -3.22 15.12
C SER A 8 19.91 -3.05 14.50
N LEU A 9 19.76 -2.22 13.47
CA LEU A 9 18.48 -2.08 12.79
C LEU A 9 18.14 -3.33 11.97
N PRO A 10 16.88 -3.81 12.02
CA PRO A 10 16.36 -4.78 11.08
C PRO A 10 16.64 -4.39 9.62
N GLU A 11 16.79 -5.39 8.76
CA GLU A 11 17.17 -5.15 7.36
C GLU A 11 16.17 -4.26 6.62
N GLY A 12 14.88 -4.49 6.79
CA GLY A 12 13.82 -3.67 6.20
C GLY A 12 13.87 -2.20 6.66
N TYR A 13 14.22 -1.94 7.92
CA TYR A 13 14.38 -0.57 8.41
C TYR A 13 15.58 0.13 7.80
N ARG A 14 16.68 -0.61 7.58
CA ARG A 14 17.84 -0.07 6.85
C ARG A 14 17.48 0.26 5.40
N ASP A 15 16.69 -0.59 4.74
CA ASP A 15 16.23 -0.34 3.38
C ASP A 15 15.30 0.88 3.29
N ALA A 16 14.38 1.00 4.25
CA ALA A 16 13.51 2.17 4.38
C ALA A 16 14.34 3.46 4.55
N VAL A 17 15.31 3.49 5.47
CA VAL A 17 16.19 4.65 5.68
C VAL A 17 16.98 5.00 4.41
N ARG A 18 17.52 4.00 3.70
CA ARG A 18 18.23 4.20 2.43
C ARG A 18 17.32 4.83 1.38
N LEU A 19 16.10 4.32 1.26
CA LEU A 19 15.11 4.83 0.31
C LEU A 19 14.70 6.26 0.66
N THR A 20 14.38 6.54 1.91
CA THR A 20 14.07 7.90 2.41
C THR A 20 15.16 8.89 2.01
N ARG A 21 16.44 8.53 2.18
CA ARG A 21 17.57 9.39 1.82
C ARG A 21 17.73 9.55 0.31
N LYS A 22 17.50 8.50 -0.48
CA LYS A 22 17.48 8.59 -1.94
C LYS A 22 16.37 9.50 -2.47
N LEU A 23 15.24 9.57 -1.76
CA LEU A 23 14.14 10.49 -2.05
C LEU A 23 14.43 11.94 -1.63
N GLY A 24 15.62 12.24 -1.08
CA GLY A 24 15.95 13.57 -0.59
C GLY A 24 15.26 13.96 0.73
N ILE A 25 14.62 13.00 1.40
CA ILE A 25 13.90 13.22 2.65
C ILE A 25 14.85 12.97 3.83
N ARG A 26 14.80 13.86 4.82
CA ARG A 26 15.69 13.78 5.99
C ARG A 26 15.15 12.84 7.08
N TYR A 27 13.85 12.83 7.33
CA TYR A 27 13.27 12.14 8.47
C TYR A 27 12.41 10.96 8.04
N ILE A 28 12.43 9.91 8.86
CA ILE A 28 11.55 8.76 8.76
C ILE A 28 10.98 8.50 10.16
N TRP A 29 9.70 8.19 10.22
CA TRP A 29 9.04 7.73 11.44
C TRP A 29 8.78 6.23 11.30
N ILE A 30 9.14 5.46 12.32
CA ILE A 30 8.88 4.01 12.42
C ILE A 30 8.41 3.78 13.85
N ASP A 31 7.18 3.31 14.01
CA ASP A 31 6.51 3.06 15.30
C ASP A 31 7.43 2.45 16.37
N SER A 32 8.08 1.34 16.06
CA SER A 32 8.97 0.60 16.96
C SER A 32 10.26 1.32 17.34
N LEU A 33 10.61 2.40 16.62
CA LEU A 33 11.79 3.23 16.90
C LEU A 33 11.41 4.59 17.52
N CYS A 34 10.19 5.05 17.27
CA CYS A 34 9.73 6.39 17.65
C CYS A 34 8.81 6.40 18.88
N ILE A 35 8.24 5.25 19.25
CA ILE A 35 7.38 5.06 20.43
C ILE A 35 8.14 4.24 21.47
N ILE A 36 8.06 4.61 22.75
CA ILE A 36 8.67 3.87 23.85
C ILE A 36 7.84 2.60 24.11
N GLN A 37 8.37 1.46 23.69
CA GLN A 37 7.61 0.20 23.67
C GLN A 37 7.32 -0.39 25.07
N ASP A 38 8.14 -0.06 26.06
CA ASP A 38 8.02 -0.51 27.45
C ASP A 38 7.17 0.40 28.33
N ASP A 39 6.71 1.53 27.79
CA ASP A 39 5.83 2.48 28.49
C ASP A 39 4.42 2.44 27.87
N LYS A 40 3.46 1.94 28.65
CA LYS A 40 2.06 1.83 28.20
C LYS A 40 1.37 3.18 28.06
N ASP A 41 1.78 4.18 28.82
CA ASP A 41 1.16 5.51 28.76
C ASP A 41 1.73 6.30 27.59
N ASP A 42 3.04 6.17 27.31
CA ASP A 42 3.65 6.67 26.06
C ASP A 42 3.03 6.00 24.84
N TRP A 43 2.90 4.66 24.85
CA TRP A 43 2.26 3.94 23.76
C TRP A 43 0.84 4.44 23.49
N ARG A 44 0.03 4.67 24.54
CA ARG A 44 -1.34 5.19 24.40
C ARG A 44 -1.37 6.59 23.83
N ALA A 45 -0.47 7.46 24.29
CA ALA A 45 -0.37 8.83 23.79
C ALA A 45 0.02 8.86 22.31
N GLU A 46 1.06 8.10 21.93
CA GLU A 46 1.53 8.04 20.55
C GLU A 46 0.55 7.31 19.61
N ALA A 47 -0.12 6.25 20.10
CA ALA A 47 -1.17 5.57 19.35
C ALA A 47 -2.32 6.51 18.99
N ALA A 48 -2.68 7.45 19.88
CA ALA A 48 -3.66 8.50 19.58
C ALA A 48 -3.19 9.46 18.48
N HIS A 49 -1.88 9.64 18.31
CA HIS A 49 -1.27 10.50 17.29
C HIS A 49 -0.97 9.79 15.97
N MET A 50 -0.97 8.45 15.91
CA MET A 50 -0.63 7.69 14.70
C MET A 50 -1.40 8.15 13.47
N ALA A 51 -2.70 8.43 13.60
CA ALA A 51 -3.51 8.92 12.48
C ALA A 51 -2.92 10.19 11.86
N SER A 52 -2.57 11.16 12.72
CA SER A 52 -1.98 12.44 12.29
C SER A 52 -0.59 12.29 11.67
N VAL A 53 0.20 11.31 12.13
CA VAL A 53 1.52 11.00 11.57
C VAL A 53 1.40 10.52 10.12
N PHE A 54 0.49 9.56 9.85
CA PHE A 54 0.27 9.07 8.49
C PHE A 54 -0.39 10.13 7.59
N GLN A 55 -1.40 10.85 8.09
CA GLN A 55 -2.02 11.96 7.36
C GLN A 55 -1.03 13.08 6.99
N GLY A 56 -0.09 13.39 7.88
CA GLY A 56 0.94 14.40 7.67
C GLY A 56 2.17 13.92 6.90
N ALA A 57 2.26 12.63 6.57
CA ALA A 57 3.44 12.07 5.93
C ALA A 57 3.63 12.60 4.50
N HIS A 58 4.88 12.93 4.16
CA HIS A 58 5.22 13.28 2.77
C HIS A 58 5.09 12.07 1.84
N VAL A 59 5.53 10.90 2.28
CA VAL A 59 5.31 9.62 1.60
C VAL A 59 5.48 8.51 2.62
N THR A 60 4.57 7.54 2.59
CA THR A 60 4.67 6.32 3.38
C THR A 60 5.37 5.25 2.55
N ILE A 61 6.42 4.64 3.10
CA ILE A 61 7.11 3.50 2.47
C ILE A 61 6.50 2.22 3.03
N SER A 62 5.92 1.41 2.14
CA SER A 62 5.28 0.15 2.51
C SER A 62 6.14 -1.01 1.99
N GLY A 63 6.74 -1.77 2.91
CA GLY A 63 7.46 -3.01 2.59
C GLY A 63 6.50 -4.16 2.26
N THR A 64 5.64 -3.97 1.26
CA THR A 64 4.45 -4.80 0.98
C THR A 64 4.75 -6.29 0.87
N LYS A 65 5.91 -6.65 0.30
CA LYS A 65 6.35 -8.05 0.14
C LYS A 65 6.78 -8.75 1.42
N SER A 66 7.13 -7.99 2.46
CA SER A 66 7.80 -8.52 3.66
C SER A 66 6.79 -8.78 4.76
N SER A 67 6.92 -9.91 5.45
CA SER A 67 6.05 -10.27 6.58
C SER A 67 6.54 -9.73 7.92
N ASN A 68 7.81 -9.33 7.99
CA ASN A 68 8.47 -8.82 9.19
C ASN A 68 9.62 -7.88 8.81
N PRO A 69 10.08 -7.01 9.73
CA PRO A 69 11.07 -5.98 9.42
C PRO A 69 12.50 -6.53 9.24
N HIS A 70 12.77 -7.80 9.57
CA HIS A 70 14.10 -8.40 9.39
C HIS A 70 14.37 -8.86 7.95
N GLN A 71 13.35 -8.84 7.09
CA GLN A 71 13.50 -9.13 5.66
C GLN A 71 13.74 -7.83 4.89
N SER A 72 14.69 -7.85 3.94
CA SER A 72 14.87 -6.75 2.98
C SER A 72 13.56 -6.36 2.31
N TYR A 73 13.36 -5.06 2.14
CA TYR A 73 12.23 -4.50 1.39
C TYR A 73 12.52 -4.44 -0.11
N PHE A 74 13.78 -4.54 -0.53
CA PHE A 74 14.15 -4.62 -1.93
C PHE A 74 14.05 -6.06 -2.43
N ALA A 75 13.62 -6.21 -3.68
CA ALA A 75 13.42 -7.49 -4.33
C ALA A 75 14.18 -7.56 -5.64
N HIS A 76 14.41 -8.79 -6.08
CA HIS A 76 14.83 -9.09 -7.44
C HIS A 76 13.72 -9.90 -8.09
N SER A 77 13.07 -9.33 -9.11
CA SER A 77 11.94 -9.99 -9.77
C SER A 77 12.37 -11.33 -10.35
N ASP A 78 11.57 -12.38 -10.10
CA ASP A 78 11.75 -13.70 -10.70
C ASP A 78 11.84 -13.58 -12.23
N SER A 79 12.73 -14.36 -12.84
CA SER A 79 12.95 -14.45 -14.28
C SER A 79 11.66 -14.61 -15.10
N LYS A 80 10.62 -15.25 -14.56
CA LYS A 80 9.33 -15.42 -15.24
C LYS A 80 8.54 -14.12 -15.43
N TYR A 81 8.80 -13.11 -14.59
CA TYR A 81 8.19 -11.78 -14.68
C TYR A 81 9.00 -10.81 -15.55
N LYS A 82 10.20 -11.22 -15.98
CA LYS A 82 11.02 -10.46 -16.93
C LYS A 82 10.57 -10.79 -18.35
N ALA A 83 10.35 -9.76 -19.16
CA ALA A 83 9.93 -9.92 -20.55
C ALA A 83 10.98 -10.69 -21.35
N LYS A 84 10.54 -11.73 -22.06
CA LYS A 84 11.33 -12.49 -23.03
C LYS A 84 10.83 -12.16 -24.43
N ARG A 85 11.76 -11.96 -25.36
CA ARG A 85 11.42 -11.77 -26.76
C ARG A 85 11.22 -13.12 -27.43
N VAL A 86 10.07 -13.30 -28.07
CA VAL A 86 9.74 -14.43 -28.93
C VAL A 86 9.73 -13.92 -30.37
N GLU A 87 10.30 -14.72 -31.26
CA GLU A 87 10.39 -14.39 -32.68
C GLU A 87 9.62 -15.44 -33.49
N HIS A 88 8.87 -14.95 -34.48
CA HIS A 88 8.16 -15.80 -35.41
C HIS A 88 8.40 -15.30 -36.84
N ARG A 89 8.86 -16.18 -37.71
CA ARG A 89 9.00 -15.90 -39.15
C ARG A 89 7.82 -16.53 -39.88
N ASP A 90 7.08 -15.71 -40.61
CA ASP A 90 5.94 -16.18 -41.41
C ASP A 90 6.39 -16.78 -42.76
N ASP A 91 5.44 -17.39 -43.47
CA ASP A 91 5.67 -18.05 -44.76
C ASP A 91 6.14 -17.08 -45.87
N LYS A 92 6.00 -15.77 -45.67
CA LYS A 92 6.46 -14.71 -46.58
C LYS A 92 7.85 -14.19 -46.20
N GLY A 93 8.51 -14.79 -45.19
CA GLY A 93 9.83 -14.40 -44.71
C GLY A 93 9.84 -13.18 -43.79
N LYS A 94 8.68 -12.60 -43.44
CA LYS A 94 8.61 -11.48 -42.50
C LYS A 94 8.80 -11.99 -41.08
N THR A 95 9.62 -11.29 -40.30
CA THR A 95 9.89 -11.62 -38.90
C THR A 95 9.05 -10.74 -37.98
N TRP A 96 8.36 -11.38 -37.04
CA TRP A 96 7.53 -10.78 -36.01
C TRP A 96 8.20 -10.98 -34.66
N HIS A 97 8.12 -9.95 -33.81
CA HIS A 97 8.64 -10.00 -32.45
C HIS A 97 7.51 -9.73 -31.47
N ALA A 98 7.43 -10.53 -30.41
CA ALA A 98 6.56 -10.29 -29.27
C ALA A 98 7.39 -10.33 -27.99
N ASN A 99 7.13 -9.43 -27.04
CA ASN A 99 7.70 -9.52 -25.70
C ASN A 99 6.64 -10.15 -24.78
N VAL A 100 6.96 -11.28 -24.17
CA VAL A 100 6.03 -12.05 -23.32
C VAL A 100 6.60 -12.22 -21.92
N ARG A 101 5.72 -12.20 -20.92
CA ARG A 101 6.05 -12.50 -19.51
C ARG A 101 4.83 -13.07 -18.82
N HIS A 102 5.04 -13.66 -17.64
CA HIS A 102 3.93 -13.96 -16.74
C HIS A 102 3.29 -12.66 -16.24
N THR A 103 1.97 -12.68 -16.08
CA THR A 103 1.21 -11.58 -15.47
C THR A 103 1.74 -11.29 -14.07
N VAL A 104 2.02 -10.02 -13.79
CA VAL A 104 2.48 -9.59 -12.47
C VAL A 104 1.29 -9.48 -11.51
N PRO A 105 1.40 -9.96 -10.26
CA PRO A 105 0.34 -9.78 -9.28
C PRO A 105 0.13 -8.29 -8.97
N HIS A 106 -1.11 -7.81 -9.04
CA HIS A 106 -1.52 -6.45 -8.72
C HIS A 106 -2.62 -6.49 -7.66
N PHE A 107 -2.48 -5.76 -6.55
CA PHE A 107 -3.48 -5.73 -5.48
C PHE A 107 -4.48 -4.57 -5.58
N LEU A 108 -4.25 -3.63 -6.51
CA LEU A 108 -5.09 -2.45 -6.79
C LEU A 108 -5.91 -2.61 -8.09
N SER A 109 -5.75 -3.73 -8.81
CA SER A 109 -6.46 -4.02 -10.05
C SER A 109 -6.83 -5.50 -10.14
N SER A 110 -7.90 -5.85 -10.85
CA SER A 110 -8.19 -7.24 -11.23
C SER A 110 -7.73 -7.45 -12.65
N ASP A 111 -7.63 -8.73 -12.98
CA ASP A 111 -7.61 -9.11 -14.38
C ASP A 111 -8.97 -8.85 -15.06
N ALA A 112 -9.01 -9.14 -16.35
CA ALA A 112 -10.20 -8.97 -17.19
C ALA A 112 -11.41 -9.83 -16.75
N SER A 113 -11.23 -10.80 -15.85
CA SER A 113 -12.32 -11.61 -15.30
C SER A 113 -12.95 -10.98 -14.06
N GLY A 114 -12.40 -9.87 -13.56
CA GLY A 114 -12.83 -9.24 -12.30
C GLY A 114 -12.26 -9.92 -11.06
N GLU A 115 -11.51 -11.01 -11.21
CA GLU A 115 -10.84 -11.71 -10.12
C GLU A 115 -9.44 -11.11 -9.85
N PRO A 116 -8.98 -11.10 -8.59
CA PRO A 116 -7.64 -10.68 -8.26
C PRO A 116 -6.62 -11.62 -8.89
N ASN A 117 -5.63 -11.05 -9.56
CA ASN A 117 -4.51 -11.79 -10.12
C ASN A 117 -3.39 -12.06 -9.09
N TYR A 118 -3.72 -11.99 -7.78
CA TYR A 118 -2.78 -12.17 -6.68
C TYR A 118 -3.31 -13.14 -5.62
N SER A 119 -2.40 -13.78 -4.91
CA SER A 119 -2.65 -14.57 -3.72
C SER A 119 -2.32 -13.77 -2.45
N PRO A 120 -2.97 -14.02 -1.30
CA PRO A 120 -2.68 -13.34 -0.04
C PRO A 120 -1.19 -13.39 0.38
N GLY A 121 -0.45 -14.41 -0.06
CA GLY A 121 0.98 -14.55 0.18
C GLY A 121 1.87 -13.59 -0.63
N ASN A 122 1.36 -12.95 -1.70
CA ASN A 122 2.14 -12.00 -2.49
C ASN A 122 2.39 -10.67 -1.75
N PHE A 123 1.46 -10.28 -0.87
CA PHE A 123 1.47 -8.99 -0.18
C PHE A 123 1.20 -9.15 1.32
N PRO A 124 2.07 -9.88 2.06
CA PRO A 124 1.81 -10.27 3.43
C PRO A 124 1.54 -9.10 4.39
N LEU A 125 2.17 -7.94 4.15
CA LEU A 125 1.98 -6.75 4.98
C LEU A 125 0.53 -6.24 4.94
N LEU A 126 -0.12 -6.28 3.77
CA LEU A 126 -1.50 -5.80 3.58
C LEU A 126 -2.54 -6.67 4.30
N ASN A 127 -2.15 -7.86 4.75
CA ASN A 127 -3.01 -8.70 5.57
C ASN A 127 -3.01 -8.25 7.04
N ARG A 128 -2.34 -7.17 7.45
CA ARG A 128 -2.37 -6.69 8.85
C ARG A 128 -3.44 -5.61 9.01
N GLY A 129 -4.30 -5.73 10.03
CA GLY A 129 -5.39 -4.78 10.25
C GLY A 129 -4.93 -3.33 10.42
N TRP A 130 -3.86 -3.10 11.18
CA TRP A 130 -3.30 -1.75 11.37
C TRP A 130 -2.83 -1.11 10.07
N VAL A 131 -2.21 -1.88 9.18
CA VAL A 131 -1.71 -1.40 7.88
C VAL A 131 -2.84 -0.85 7.00
N PHE A 132 -4.08 -1.32 7.20
CA PHE A 132 -5.25 -0.77 6.51
C PHE A 132 -5.44 0.71 6.81
N GLN A 133 -5.39 1.10 8.09
CA GLN A 133 -5.49 2.49 8.53
C GLN A 133 -4.30 3.31 8.02
N GLU A 134 -3.08 2.80 8.21
CA GLU A 134 -1.85 3.45 7.75
C GLU A 134 -1.90 3.77 6.26
N ARG A 135 -2.37 2.80 5.45
CA ARG A 135 -2.55 2.96 4.01
C ARG A 135 -3.56 4.07 3.71
N LEU A 136 -4.80 3.98 4.22
CA LEU A 136 -5.87 4.93 3.86
C LEU A 136 -5.55 6.36 4.28
N LEU A 137 -4.91 6.55 5.43
CA LEU A 137 -4.58 7.88 5.96
C LEU A 137 -3.39 8.54 5.26
N SER A 138 -2.46 7.75 4.71
CA SER A 138 -1.26 8.28 4.05
C SER A 138 -1.62 9.03 2.76
N PRO A 139 -1.30 10.32 2.56
CA PRO A 139 -1.63 11.01 1.30
C PRO A 139 -1.00 10.36 0.06
N ARG A 140 0.20 9.78 0.24
CA ARG A 140 1.02 9.11 -0.78
C ARG A 140 1.67 7.88 -0.16
N ILE A 141 1.64 6.77 -0.86
CA ILE A 141 2.26 5.52 -0.43
C ILE A 141 3.02 4.89 -1.59
N LEU A 142 4.27 4.50 -1.31
CA LEU A 142 5.11 3.73 -2.21
C LEU A 142 5.18 2.29 -1.69
N HIS A 143 4.57 1.38 -2.44
CA HIS A 143 4.54 -0.04 -2.16
C HIS A 143 5.73 -0.74 -2.81
N LEU A 144 6.55 -1.39 -1.99
CA LEU A 144 7.68 -2.22 -2.40
C LEU A 144 7.22 -3.68 -2.45
N GLY A 145 6.75 -4.08 -3.63
CA GLY A 145 6.33 -5.45 -3.92
C GLY A 145 7.51 -6.38 -4.23
N ASP A 146 7.21 -7.68 -4.33
CA ASP A 146 8.24 -8.70 -4.63
C ASP A 146 8.67 -8.70 -6.11
N VAL A 147 7.75 -8.29 -6.98
CA VAL A 147 7.97 -8.28 -8.43
C VAL A 147 8.22 -6.87 -8.95
N GLU A 148 7.49 -5.89 -8.45
CA GLU A 148 7.52 -4.51 -8.92
C GLU A 148 7.12 -3.52 -7.81
N MET A 149 7.34 -2.24 -8.07
CA MET A 149 6.83 -1.15 -7.22
C MET A 149 5.44 -0.70 -7.65
N ALA A 150 4.64 -0.25 -6.69
CA ALA A 150 3.37 0.42 -6.95
C ALA A 150 3.27 1.75 -6.20
N TRP A 151 2.70 2.75 -6.85
CA TRP A 151 2.39 4.06 -6.28
C TRP A 151 0.89 4.17 -6.06
N GLU A 152 0.50 4.73 -4.92
CA GLU A 152 -0.88 5.10 -4.65
C GLU A 152 -0.94 6.45 -3.94
N CYS A 153 -1.82 7.34 -4.38
CA CYS A 153 -2.15 8.58 -3.71
C CYS A 153 -3.66 8.81 -3.67
N ASN A 154 -4.09 9.98 -3.17
CA ASN A 154 -5.49 10.39 -3.10
C ASN A 154 -6.12 10.76 -4.46
N GLU A 155 -5.44 10.48 -5.58
CA GLU A 155 -5.92 10.81 -6.91
C GLU A 155 -5.72 9.63 -7.87
N VAL A 156 -4.49 9.15 -7.98
CA VAL A 156 -4.05 8.16 -8.97
C VAL A 156 -3.29 7.00 -8.31
N CYS A 157 -3.24 5.88 -9.03
CA CYS A 157 -2.36 4.76 -8.72
C CYS A 157 -1.54 4.41 -9.96
N ALA A 158 -0.38 3.78 -9.76
CA ALA A 158 0.47 3.31 -10.84
C ALA A 158 1.21 2.05 -10.44
N TYR A 159 1.42 1.15 -11.41
CA TYR A 159 2.37 0.05 -11.30
C TYR A 159 3.57 0.35 -12.19
N GLU A 160 4.76 -0.02 -11.74
CA GLU A 160 6.01 0.13 -12.50
C GLU A 160 5.90 -0.45 -13.91
N CYS A 161 5.19 -1.57 -14.07
CA CYS A 161 5.08 -2.25 -15.34
C CYS A 161 4.05 -1.66 -16.32
N ILE A 162 3.15 -0.81 -15.85
CA ILE A 162 2.20 -0.07 -16.70
C ILE A 162 2.84 1.27 -17.10
N GLY A 163 3.67 1.85 -16.23
CA GLY A 163 4.44 3.07 -16.50
C GLY A 163 3.61 4.36 -16.53
N GLU A 164 2.28 4.26 -16.57
CA GLU A 164 1.36 5.40 -16.53
C GLU A 164 0.67 5.48 -15.16
N THR A 165 0.51 6.71 -14.65
CA THR A 165 -0.43 6.98 -13.57
C THR A 165 -1.84 6.89 -14.14
N THR A 166 -2.54 5.82 -13.81
CA THR A 166 -3.89 5.57 -14.31
C THR A 166 -4.91 5.92 -13.22
N ILE A 167 -6.00 6.56 -13.64
CA ILE A 167 -7.21 6.61 -12.82
C ILE A 167 -7.89 5.26 -13.05
N TYR A 168 -7.86 4.39 -12.05
CA TYR A 168 -8.65 3.16 -12.09
C TYR A 168 -10.11 3.55 -11.82
N ASP A 169 -10.91 3.63 -12.90
CA ASP A 169 -12.35 3.91 -12.84
C ASP A 169 -13.21 2.65 -12.64
N THR A 170 -12.61 1.46 -12.77
CA THR A 170 -13.32 0.19 -12.59
C THR A 170 -12.71 -0.67 -11.49
N GLU A 171 -13.63 -1.13 -10.63
CA GLU A 171 -13.46 -2.03 -9.49
C GLU A 171 -12.55 -3.21 -9.78
N PRO A 172 -11.72 -3.56 -8.78
CA PRO A 172 -12.11 -4.76 -8.04
C PRO A 172 -11.47 -5.00 -6.66
N ARG A 173 -12.27 -5.64 -5.80
CA ARG A 173 -11.97 -6.32 -4.52
C ARG A 173 -11.27 -5.50 -3.43
N TRP A 174 -10.54 -4.44 -3.76
CA TRP A 174 -10.21 -3.27 -2.96
C TRP A 174 -10.94 -2.01 -3.42
N ALA A 175 -11.86 -2.13 -4.39
CA ALA A 175 -12.97 -1.24 -4.78
C ALA A 175 -12.81 0.28 -4.87
N HIS A 176 -12.16 0.89 -3.90
CA HIS A 176 -11.78 2.27 -3.95
C HIS A 176 -10.27 2.29 -3.73
N THR A 177 -9.54 2.48 -4.82
CA THR A 177 -8.24 3.16 -4.70
C THR A 177 -8.43 4.37 -3.80
N LYS A 178 -7.40 4.78 -3.06
CA LYS A 178 -7.52 5.96 -2.20
C LYS A 178 -8.09 7.17 -2.94
N GLY A 179 -7.76 7.33 -4.22
CA GLY A 179 -8.35 8.34 -5.08
C GLY A 179 -9.85 8.18 -5.36
N ALA A 180 -10.34 6.97 -5.61
CA ALA A 180 -11.78 6.75 -5.76
C ALA A 180 -12.54 7.08 -4.46
N HIS A 181 -11.99 6.69 -3.30
CA HIS A 181 -12.61 6.98 -2.01
C HIS A 181 -12.71 8.49 -1.75
N VAL A 182 -11.63 9.23 -2.04
CA VAL A 182 -11.60 10.69 -1.91
C VAL A 182 -12.57 11.35 -2.89
N ARG A 183 -12.61 10.91 -4.16
CA ARG A 183 -13.55 11.45 -5.16
C ARG A 183 -15.01 11.24 -4.75
N ASN A 184 -15.35 10.02 -4.34
CA ASN A 184 -16.70 9.67 -3.92
C ASN A 184 -17.12 10.51 -2.71
N LEU A 185 -16.24 10.63 -1.71
CA LEU A 185 -16.44 11.52 -0.55
C LEU A 185 -16.69 12.98 -0.98
N SER A 186 -15.84 13.53 -1.83
CA SER A 186 -15.94 14.93 -2.27
C SER A 186 -17.16 15.20 -3.16
N SER A 187 -17.68 14.18 -3.84
CA SER A 187 -18.83 14.31 -4.73
C SER A 187 -20.18 14.00 -4.06
N ALA A 188 -20.16 13.37 -2.89
CA ALA A 188 -21.38 12.94 -2.22
C ALA A 188 -22.16 14.15 -1.68
N THR A 189 -23.44 14.21 -2.01
CA THR A 189 -24.39 15.22 -1.52
C THR A 189 -25.24 14.70 -0.37
N GLU A 190 -25.37 13.37 -0.26
CA GLU A 190 -26.10 12.71 0.81
C GLU A 190 -25.28 11.54 1.37
N ALA A 191 -25.39 11.30 2.69
CA ALA A 191 -24.68 10.20 3.36
C ALA A 191 -24.95 8.82 2.73
N LYS A 192 -26.14 8.63 2.12
CA LYS A 192 -26.50 7.36 1.49
C LYS A 192 -25.66 6.99 0.27
N GLU A 193 -25.05 7.98 -0.37
CA GLU A 193 -24.19 7.80 -1.54
C GLU A 193 -22.84 7.17 -1.15
N LEU A 194 -22.46 7.26 0.13
CA LEU A 194 -21.23 6.70 0.68
C LEU A 194 -21.39 5.25 1.17
N TYR A 195 -22.61 4.68 1.20
CA TYR A 195 -22.82 3.33 1.69
C TYR A 195 -22.02 2.25 0.93
N PRO A 196 -21.91 2.27 -0.41
CA PRO A 196 -21.11 1.28 -1.14
C PRO A 196 -19.63 1.33 -0.74
N ASP A 197 -19.05 2.53 -0.69
CA ASP A 197 -17.67 2.77 -0.29
C ASP A 197 -17.39 2.34 1.14
N TRP A 198 -18.29 2.69 2.05
CA TRP A 198 -18.21 2.30 3.44
C TRP A 198 -18.32 0.79 3.60
N HIS A 199 -19.28 0.16 2.94
CA HIS A 199 -19.45 -1.29 2.96
C HIS A 199 -18.18 -1.97 2.46
N SER A 200 -17.62 -1.51 1.35
CA SER A 200 -16.39 -2.05 0.79
C SER A 200 -15.19 -1.88 1.71
N THR A 201 -15.05 -0.72 2.34
CA THR A 201 -14.02 -0.42 3.35
C THR A 201 -14.09 -1.43 4.50
N VAL A 202 -15.28 -1.65 5.05
CA VAL A 202 -15.51 -2.62 6.13
C VAL A 202 -15.21 -4.05 5.68
N GLN A 203 -15.63 -4.45 4.48
CA GLN A 203 -15.34 -5.79 3.95
C GLN A 203 -13.84 -6.04 3.77
N ASN A 204 -13.10 -5.04 3.30
CA ASN A 204 -11.66 -5.16 3.12
C ASN A 204 -10.91 -5.19 4.45
N TYR A 205 -11.32 -4.36 5.41
CA TYR A 205 -10.78 -4.41 6.76
C TYR A 205 -11.01 -5.80 7.41
N LYS A 206 -12.20 -6.38 7.26
CA LYS A 206 -12.53 -7.73 7.77
C LYS A 206 -11.66 -8.85 7.20
N ARG A 207 -11.11 -8.69 6.00
CA ARG A 207 -10.22 -9.68 5.37
C ARG A 207 -8.79 -9.64 5.91
N THR A 208 -8.44 -8.59 6.66
CA THR A 208 -7.15 -8.51 7.34
C THR A 208 -7.10 -9.48 8.54
N ARG A 209 -5.89 -9.89 8.92
CA ARG A 209 -5.61 -10.62 10.15
C ARG A 209 -5.67 -9.65 11.31
N LEU A 210 -6.84 -9.60 11.95
CA LEU A 210 -7.04 -8.86 13.18
C LEU A 210 -6.23 -9.53 14.29
N THR A 211 -5.15 -8.88 14.72
CA THR A 211 -4.32 -9.37 15.83
C THR A 211 -4.95 -8.99 17.17
N TYR A 212 -5.78 -7.94 17.20
CA TYR A 212 -6.49 -7.43 18.38
C TYR A 212 -7.87 -6.90 17.97
N GLN A 213 -8.94 -7.55 18.43
CA GLN A 213 -10.33 -7.20 18.09
C GLN A 213 -10.75 -5.84 18.67
N ASP A 214 -10.12 -5.40 19.76
CA ASP A 214 -10.43 -4.10 20.40
C ASP A 214 -9.99 -2.89 19.54
N ASN A 215 -9.16 -3.12 18.52
CA ASN A 215 -8.63 -2.06 17.65
C ASN A 215 -9.41 -1.87 16.34
N ILE A 216 -10.55 -2.57 16.18
CA ILE A 216 -11.41 -2.48 15.00
C ILE A 216 -12.01 -1.08 14.86
N LEU A 217 -12.59 -0.55 15.94
CA LEU A 217 -13.26 0.75 15.92
C LEU A 217 -12.26 1.91 15.79
N PRO A 218 -11.12 1.97 16.50
CA PRO A 218 -10.11 3.01 16.29
C PRO A 218 -9.52 3.04 14.88
N ALA A 219 -9.29 1.88 14.27
CA ALA A 219 -8.73 1.79 12.91
C ALA A 219 -9.65 2.38 11.83
N ILE A 220 -10.96 2.36 12.10
CA ILE A 220 -12.00 2.87 11.22
C ILE A 220 -12.37 4.33 11.59
N ALA A 221 -12.34 4.69 12.88
CA ALA A 221 -12.65 6.04 13.38
C ALA A 221 -11.73 7.12 12.79
N GLY A 222 -10.44 6.82 12.57
CA GLY A 222 -9.54 7.77 11.90
C GLY A 222 -9.91 8.04 10.43
N VAL A 223 -10.55 7.08 9.76
CA VAL A 223 -11.11 7.26 8.42
C VAL A 223 -12.41 8.07 8.52
N GLU A 224 -13.25 7.79 9.50
CA GLU A 224 -14.49 8.53 9.79
C GLU A 224 -14.24 10.02 10.10
N ASP A 225 -13.27 10.34 10.96
CA ASP A 225 -12.90 11.73 11.24
C ASP A 225 -12.37 12.45 10.00
N SER A 226 -11.63 11.75 9.12
CA SER A 226 -11.20 12.31 7.84
C SER A 226 -12.37 12.49 6.87
N LEU A 227 -13.41 11.66 6.94
CA LEU A 227 -14.62 11.75 6.13
C LEU A 227 -15.48 12.96 6.59
N LEU A 228 -15.64 13.13 7.90
CA LEU A 228 -16.46 14.18 8.51
C LEU A 228 -15.86 15.58 8.35
N ASN A 229 -14.53 15.72 8.44
CA ASN A 229 -13.86 17.02 8.27
C ASN A 229 -13.90 17.56 6.83
N ASN A 230 -14.22 16.74 5.82
CA ASN A 230 -14.37 17.17 4.43
C ASN A 230 -15.82 17.50 4.03
N LEU A 231 -16.80 17.21 4.90
CA LEU A 231 -18.22 17.50 4.68
C LEU A 231 -18.71 18.77 5.42
N ALA A 232 -17.83 19.43 6.18
CA ALA A 232 -18.07 20.68 6.90
C ALA A 232 -17.45 21.88 6.17
#